data_AF-A0A1I8C8A5-F1
#
_entry.id   AF-A0A1I8C8A5-F1
#
_cell.length_a   1.000
_cell.length_b   1.000
_cell.length_c   1.000
_cell.angle_alpha   90.00
_cell.angle_beta   90.00
_cell.angle_gamma   90.00
#
_symmetry.space_group_name_H-M   'P 1'
#
loop_
_entity.id
_entity.type
_entity.pdbx_description
1 polymer ?
#
loop_
_entity_poly.entity_id
_entity_poly.type
_entity_poly.pdbx_seq_one_letter_code
_entity_poly.pdbx_strand_id
1 'polypeptide(L)'
;LMSSSTEIRTILIYYVINYILLFSLFWRNRKYLNSHASSMSTQTFEKSKSFERILIFQGISPWIFTGVPYIISLILATFDLAIPGFNTLILYMFVSVAGINPILFVFMAPKNIKVLASYFVKMKNVILCKKVVSLKIGTLKSRPTGH
;
A
#
# COMPACT_ATOMS: atom_id res chain seq x y z
N LEU A 1 0.40 12.86 -33.43
CA LEU A 1 -0.01 14.02 -32.61
C LEU A 1 -1.41 13.86 -31.98
N MET A 2 -2.44 13.32 -32.67
CA MET A 2 -3.77 13.08 -32.05
C MET A 2 -3.86 11.87 -31.10
N SER A 3 -3.03 10.84 -31.28
CA SER A 3 -3.00 9.68 -30.34
C SER A 3 -2.45 10.09 -28.96
N SER A 4 -1.37 10.87 -28.94
CA SER A 4 -0.69 11.27 -27.69
C SER A 4 -1.55 12.18 -26.81
N SER A 5 -2.38 13.06 -27.38
CA SER A 5 -3.25 13.94 -26.58
C SER A 5 -4.38 13.17 -25.89
N THR A 6 -4.89 12.12 -26.53
CA THR A 6 -5.96 11.26 -25.98
C THR A 6 -5.43 10.37 -24.86
N GLU A 7 -4.23 9.82 -25.02
CA GLU A 7 -3.56 9.02 -24.00
C GLU A 7 -3.26 9.85 -22.75
N ILE A 8 -2.71 11.05 -22.91
CA ILE A 8 -2.44 11.99 -21.80
C ILE A 8 -3.73 12.35 -21.06
N ARG A 9 -4.82 12.64 -21.78
CA ARG A 9 -6.13 12.92 -21.17
C ARG A 9 -6.66 11.75 -20.35
N THR A 10 -6.54 10.53 -20.88
CA THR A 10 -6.96 9.31 -20.17
C THR A 10 -6.18 9.11 -18.88
N ILE A 11 -4.85 9.30 -18.92
CA ILE A 11 -3.98 9.19 -17.74
C ILE A 11 -4.35 10.24 -16.69
N LEU A 12 -4.59 11.50 -17.10
CA LEU A 12 -4.99 12.57 -16.19
C LEU A 12 -6.34 12.28 -15.53
N ILE A 13 -7.34 11.83 -16.28
CA ILE A 13 -8.65 11.44 -15.75
C ILE A 13 -8.50 10.30 -14.74
N TYR A 14 -7.68 9.29 -15.05
CA TYR A 14 -7.40 8.18 -14.15
C TYR A 14 -6.79 8.64 -12.83
N TYR A 15 -5.83 9.57 -12.86
CA TYR A 15 -5.27 10.16 -11.64
C TYR A 15 -6.31 10.91 -10.83
N VAL A 16 -7.09 11.78 -11.47
CA VAL A 16 -8.13 12.57 -10.81
C VAL A 16 -9.14 11.65 -10.09
N ILE A 17 -9.63 10.62 -10.77
CA ILE A 17 -10.57 9.66 -10.16
C ILE A 17 -9.92 8.93 -8.98
N ASN A 18 -8.69 8.42 -9.14
CA ASN A 18 -7.98 7.75 -8.04
C ASN A 18 -7.81 8.65 -6.82
N TYR A 19 -7.42 9.91 -7.03
CA TYR A 19 -7.24 10.86 -5.92
C TYR A 19 -8.57 11.21 -5.25
N ILE A 20 -9.65 11.38 -6.01
CA ILE A 20 -10.99 11.59 -5.45
C ILE A 20 -11.40 10.40 -4.58
N LEU A 21 -11.21 9.17 -5.06
CA LEU A 21 -11.53 7.96 -4.30
C LEU A 21 -10.70 7.85 -3.02
N LEU A 22 -9.39 8.08 -3.12
CA LEU A 22 -8.48 7.98 -1.99
C LEU A 22 -8.78 9.06 -0.93
N PHE A 23 -9.00 10.31 -1.37
CA PHE A 23 -9.39 11.40 -0.50
C PHE A 23 -10.75 11.13 0.17
N SER A 24 -11.72 10.62 -0.58
CA SER A 24 -13.04 10.27 -0.06
C SER A 24 -12.97 9.17 1.01
N LEU A 25 -12.17 8.13 0.76
CA LEU A 25 -11.94 7.04 1.71
C LEU A 25 -11.22 7.53 2.97
N PHE A 26 -10.19 8.36 2.79
CA PHE A 26 -9.46 8.98 3.89
C PHE A 26 -10.38 9.80 4.79
N TRP A 27 -11.16 10.72 4.18
CA TRP A 27 -12.09 11.58 4.90
C TRP A 27 -13.17 10.78 5.63
N ARG A 28 -13.76 9.79 4.95
CA ARG A 28 -14.76 8.90 5.54
C ARG A 28 -14.20 8.15 6.76
N ASN A 29 -12.99 7.60 6.65
CA ASN A 29 -12.35 6.87 7.74
C ASN A 29 -12.04 7.80 8.92
N ARG A 30 -11.51 9.00 8.65
CA ARG A 30 -11.22 10.01 9.67
C ARG A 30 -12.49 10.46 10.41
N LYS A 31 -13.57 10.74 9.68
CA LYS A 31 -14.87 11.11 10.26
C LYS A 31 -15.44 9.97 11.12
N TYR A 32 -15.35 8.73 10.64
CA TYR A 32 -15.80 7.56 11.38
C TYR A 32 -15.05 7.39 12.70
N LEU A 33 -13.71 7.49 12.66
CA LEU A 33 -12.84 7.43 13.83
C LEU A 33 -13.19 8.51 14.86
N ASN A 34 -13.32 9.76 14.43
CA ASN A 34 -13.66 10.87 15.33
C ASN A 34 -15.04 10.70 15.97
N SER A 35 -16.02 10.18 15.21
CA SER A 35 -17.39 9.99 15.70
C SER A 35 -17.56 8.79 16.64
N HIS A 36 -16.69 7.78 16.56
CA HIS A 36 -16.84 6.53 17.31
C HIS A 36 -15.65 6.25 18.26
N ALA A 37 -14.70 7.19 18.40
CA ALA A 37 -13.48 7.01 19.19
C ALA A 37 -13.76 6.56 20.63
N SER A 38 -14.83 7.05 21.25
CA SER A 38 -15.21 6.73 22.64
C SER A 38 -15.84 5.33 22.81
N SER A 39 -16.41 4.76 21.75
CA SER A 39 -17.11 3.46 21.77
C SER A 39 -16.27 2.33 21.15
N MET A 40 -15.21 2.69 20.43
CA MET A 40 -14.39 1.76 19.68
C MET A 40 -13.33 1.10 20.57
N SER A 41 -13.16 -0.22 20.43
CA SER A 41 -12.08 -0.92 21.11
C SER A 41 -10.71 -0.39 20.65
N THR A 42 -9.73 -0.36 21.55
CA THR A 42 -8.36 0.08 21.25
C THR A 42 -7.76 -0.69 20.07
N GLN A 43 -8.07 -1.99 19.95
CA GLN A 43 -7.57 -2.81 18.85
C GLN A 43 -8.17 -2.40 17.49
N THR A 44 -9.45 -2.04 17.44
CA THR A 44 -10.07 -1.58 16.20
C THR A 44 -9.54 -0.20 15.82
N PHE A 45 -9.41 0.70 16.81
CA PHE A 45 -8.89 2.05 16.61
C PHE A 45 -7.48 2.02 15.99
N GLU A 46 -6.57 1.22 16.54
CA GLU A 46 -5.21 1.05 16.02
C GLU A 46 -5.17 0.47 14.59
N LYS A 47 -6.09 -0.45 14.25
CA LYS A 47 -6.21 -0.98 12.89
C LYS A 47 -6.65 0.11 11.91
N SER A 48 -7.66 0.89 12.26
CA SER A 48 -8.17 1.97 11.41
C SER A 48 -7.14 3.09 11.21
N LYS A 49 -6.34 3.40 12.23
CA LYS A 49 -5.21 4.34 12.14
C LYS A 49 -4.08 3.80 11.25
N SER A 50 -3.77 2.51 11.36
CA SER A 50 -2.81 1.83 10.46
C SER A 50 -3.28 1.85 9.01
N PHE A 51 -4.59 1.63 8.79
CA PHE A 51 -5.20 1.71 7.47
C PHE A 51 -5.14 3.13 6.88
N GLU A 52 -5.41 4.15 7.68
CA GLU A 52 -5.25 5.55 7.27
C GLU A 52 -3.82 5.84 6.79
N ARG A 53 -2.81 5.34 7.51
CA ARG A 53 -1.41 5.45 7.09
C ARG A 53 -1.17 4.78 5.74
N ILE A 54 -1.67 3.55 5.55
CA ILE A 54 -1.55 2.82 4.29
C ILE A 54 -2.16 3.61 3.12
N LEU A 55 -3.35 4.18 3.31
CA LEU A 55 -4.00 5.01 2.28
C LEU A 55 -3.13 6.21 1.88
N ILE A 56 -2.48 6.88 2.83
CA ILE A 56 -1.56 7.98 2.52
C ILE A 56 -0.40 7.49 1.64
N PHE A 57 0.25 6.38 2.02
CA PHE A 57 1.37 5.84 1.24
C PHE A 57 0.95 5.35 -0.15
N GLN A 58 -0.22 4.72 -0.27
CA GLN A 58 -0.79 4.32 -1.57
C GLN A 58 -1.18 5.53 -2.43
N GLY A 59 -1.49 6.68 -1.83
CA GLY A 59 -1.78 7.92 -2.56
C GLY A 59 -0.54 8.66 -3.03
N ILE A 60 0.57 8.51 -2.31
CA ILE A 60 1.87 9.11 -2.68
C ILE A 60 2.63 8.23 -3.68
N SER A 61 2.43 6.90 -3.64
CA SER A 61 3.16 5.96 -4.51
C SER A 61 3.11 6.33 -6.00
N PRO A 62 1.98 6.71 -6.61
CA PRO A 62 1.96 7.04 -8.03
C PRO A 62 2.80 8.30 -8.30
N TRP A 63 2.73 9.33 -7.47
CA TRP A 63 3.57 10.54 -7.61
C TRP A 63 5.06 10.21 -7.62
N ILE A 64 5.51 9.34 -6.73
CA ILE A 64 6.93 8.95 -6.65
C ILE A 64 7.35 8.17 -7.89
N PHE A 65 6.56 7.17 -8.29
CA PHE A 65 6.95 6.23 -9.35
C PHE A 65 6.70 6.75 -10.76
N THR A 66 5.81 7.72 -10.95
CA THR A 66 5.43 8.18 -12.29
C THR A 66 5.39 9.69 -12.41
N GLY A 67 4.87 10.40 -11.41
CA GLY A 67 4.77 11.86 -11.42
C GLY A 67 6.16 12.52 -11.51
N VAL A 68 7.08 12.13 -10.64
CA VAL A 68 8.46 12.65 -10.64
C VAL A 68 9.20 12.30 -11.94
N PRO A 69 9.26 11.03 -12.40
CA PRO A 69 9.85 10.69 -13.68
C PRO A 69 9.24 11.44 -14.88
N TYR A 70 7.92 11.67 -14.86
CA TYR A 70 7.24 12.41 -15.93
C TYR A 70 7.64 13.90 -15.95
N ILE A 71 7.74 14.55 -14.79
CA ILE A 71 8.25 15.92 -14.70
C ILE A 71 9.70 16.00 -15.21
N ILE A 72 10.54 15.03 -14.84
CA ILE A 72 11.91 14.94 -15.34
C ILE A 72 11.92 14.80 -16.87
N SER A 73 11.03 13.97 -17.43
CA SER A 73 10.90 13.80 -18.88
C SER A 73 10.54 15.12 -19.58
N LEU A 74 9.61 15.90 -19.02
CA LEU A 74 9.23 17.22 -19.55
C LEU A 74 10.39 18.22 -19.51
N ILE A 75 11.15 18.24 -18.41
CA ILE A 75 12.34 19.09 -18.27
C ILE A 75 13.37 18.71 -19.33
N LEU A 76 13.70 17.42 -19.46
CA LEU A 76 14.65 16.93 -20.46
C LEU A 76 14.21 17.29 -21.89
N ALA A 77 12.92 17.13 -22.20
CA ALA A 77 12.37 17.50 -23.50
C ALA A 77 12.47 19.02 -23.76
N THR A 78 12.33 19.85 -22.72
CA THR A 78 12.45 21.32 -22.84
C THR A 78 13.89 21.75 -23.19
N PHE A 79 14.89 21.00 -22.73
CA PHE A 79 16.31 21.26 -23.01
C PHE A 79 16.85 20.46 -24.21
N ASP A 80 15.99 19.80 -24.98
CA ASP A 80 16.36 18.93 -26.10
C ASP A 80 17.32 17.78 -25.71
N LEU A 81 17.25 17.36 -24.44
CA LEU A 81 18.01 16.25 -23.85
C LEU A 81 17.14 15.00 -23.71
N ALA A 82 16.17 14.83 -24.62
CA ALA A 82 15.23 13.72 -24.56
C ALA A 82 15.96 12.37 -24.73
N ILE A 83 15.85 11.51 -23.72
CA ILE A 83 16.46 10.19 -23.73
C ILE A 83 15.51 9.20 -24.44
N PRO A 84 15.94 8.54 -25.53
CA PRO A 84 15.14 7.52 -26.19
C PRO A 84 14.72 6.42 -25.21
N GLY A 85 13.42 6.06 -25.21
CA GLY A 85 12.88 5.02 -24.35
C GLY A 85 12.57 5.42 -22.90
N PHE A 86 12.88 6.65 -22.48
CA PHE A 86 12.57 7.12 -21.13
C PHE A 86 11.06 7.13 -20.84
N ASN A 87 10.24 7.55 -21.81
CA ASN A 87 8.77 7.49 -21.68
C ASN A 87 8.24 6.06 -21.58
N THR A 88 8.87 5.09 -22.26
CA THR A 88 8.54 3.67 -22.14
C THR A 88 8.85 3.15 -20.74
N LEU A 89 9.98 3.56 -20.17
CA LEU A 89 10.35 3.22 -18.78
C LEU A 89 9.32 3.77 -17.79
N ILE A 90 8.87 5.01 -17.95
CA ILE A 90 7.81 5.62 -17.12
C ILE A 90 6.52 4.80 -17.19
N LEU A 91 6.16 4.29 -18.37
CA LEU A 91 4.98 3.46 -18.54
C LEU A 91 5.10 2.11 -17.80
N TYR A 92 6.28 1.48 -17.83
CA TYR A 92 6.54 0.28 -17.01
C TYR A 92 6.51 0.56 -15.51
N MET A 93 7.02 1.73 -15.07
CA MET A 93 6.91 2.15 -13.67
C MET A 93 5.44 2.35 -13.27
N PHE A 94 4.60 2.92 -14.16
CA PHE A 94 3.17 3.08 -13.92
C PHE A 94 2.45 1.75 -13.70
N VAL A 95 2.71 0.75 -14.55
CA VAL A 95 2.13 -0.60 -14.37
C VAL A 95 2.60 -1.22 -13.04
N SER A 96 3.84 -0.95 -12.64
CA SER A 96 4.41 -1.47 -11.38
C SER A 96 3.72 -0.90 -10.13
N VAL A 97 3.14 0.31 -10.20
CA VAL A 97 2.37 0.91 -9.08
C VAL A 97 1.23 0.00 -8.62
N ALA A 98 0.55 -0.68 -9.56
CA ALA A 98 -0.51 -1.62 -9.24
C ALA A 98 -0.01 -2.80 -8.37
N GLY A 99 1.24 -3.22 -8.56
CA GLY A 99 1.89 -4.24 -7.73
C GLY A 99 2.40 -3.71 -6.38
N ILE A 100 2.83 -2.45 -6.34
CA ILE A 100 3.36 -1.82 -5.11
C ILE A 100 2.25 -1.58 -4.08
N ASN A 101 1.03 -1.24 -4.52
CA ASN A 101 -0.09 -0.97 -3.61
C ASN A 101 -0.45 -2.13 -2.66
N PRO A 102 -0.63 -3.39 -3.12
CA PRO A 102 -0.85 -4.52 -2.21
C PRO A 102 0.39 -4.85 -1.37
N ILE A 103 1.60 -4.64 -1.88
CA ILE A 103 2.85 -4.79 -1.12
C ILE A 103 2.83 -3.81 0.07
N LEU A 104 2.54 -2.54 -0.16
CA LEU A 104 2.40 -1.53 0.91
C LEU A 104 1.37 -1.96 1.96
N PHE A 105 0.23 -2.50 1.54
CA PHE A 105 -0.78 -3.00 2.47
C PHE A 105 -0.27 -4.16 3.35
N VAL A 106 0.43 -5.13 2.76
CA VAL A 106 0.98 -6.28 3.48
C VAL A 106 2.10 -5.87 4.44
N PHE A 107 3.01 -5.00 4.01
CA PHE A 107 4.18 -4.62 4.79
C PHE A 107 3.92 -3.52 5.83
N MET A 108 2.86 -2.72 5.72
CA MET A 108 2.58 -1.66 6.69
C MET A 108 1.53 -2.04 7.72
N ALA A 109 0.73 -3.09 7.47
CA ALA A 109 -0.22 -3.58 8.45
C ALA A 109 0.51 -4.43 9.53
N PRO A 110 0.53 -4.01 10.81
CA PRO A 110 1.35 -4.66 11.84
C PRO A 110 0.96 -6.12 12.10
N LYS A 111 -0.31 -6.49 11.89
CA LYS A 111 -0.76 -7.90 11.96
C LYS A 111 -0.13 -8.73 10.84
N ASN A 112 -0.07 -8.17 9.62
CA ASN A 112 0.47 -8.85 8.45
C ASN A 112 1.98 -9.03 8.57
N ILE A 113 2.71 -8.03 9.07
CA ILE A 113 4.16 -8.14 9.35
C ILE A 113 4.45 -9.28 10.34
N LYS A 114 3.68 -9.40 11.43
CA LYS A 114 3.87 -10.47 12.42
C LYS A 114 3.64 -11.85 11.81
N VAL A 115 2.60 -11.99 10.99
CA VAL A 115 2.31 -13.23 10.26
C VAL A 115 3.43 -13.54 9.27
N LEU A 116 3.87 -12.55 8.48
CA LEU A 116 4.94 -12.70 7.51
C LEU A 116 6.26 -13.09 8.18
N ALA A 117 6.63 -12.44 9.28
CA ALA A 117 7.80 -12.80 10.08
C ALA A 117 7.72 -14.25 10.59
N SER A 118 6.54 -14.70 11.02
CA SER A 118 6.35 -16.10 11.44
C SER A 118 6.55 -17.10 10.30
N TYR A 119 6.13 -16.75 9.08
CA TYR A 119 6.40 -17.57 7.90
C TYR A 119 7.88 -17.57 7.53
N PHE A 120 8.57 -16.42 7.60
CA PHE A 120 10.01 -16.35 7.39
C PHE A 120 10.80 -17.19 8.40
N VAL A 121 10.41 -17.18 9.68
CA VAL A 121 11.03 -18.03 10.70
C VAL A 121 10.79 -19.52 10.40
N LYS A 122 9.58 -19.91 10.00
CA LYS A 122 9.28 -21.29 9.59
C LYS A 122 10.10 -21.72 8.38
N MET A 123 10.15 -20.89 7.33
CA MET A 123 10.96 -21.11 6.14
C MET A 123 12.45 -21.26 6.49
N LYS A 124 12.99 -20.37 7.33
CA LYS A 124 14.37 -20.44 7.81
C LYS A 124 14.65 -21.73 8.58
N ASN A 125 13.72 -22.18 9.42
CA ASN A 125 13.88 -23.44 10.17
C ASN A 125 13.83 -24.67 9.27
N VAL A 126 12.99 -24.65 8.21
CA VAL A 126 12.93 -25.71 7.18
C VAL A 126 14.22 -25.74 6.37
N ILE A 127 14.71 -24.58 5.91
CA ILE A 127 15.94 -24.46 5.11
C ILE A 127 17.18 -24.86 5.94
N LEU A 128 17.24 -24.48 7.22
CA LEU A 128 18.36 -24.82 8.11
C LEU A 128 18.27 -26.24 8.70
N CYS A 129 17.30 -27.06 8.28
CA CYS A 129 17.04 -28.39 8.85
C CYS A 129 17.05 -28.43 10.38
N LYS A 130 16.71 -27.33 11.05
CA LYS A 130 16.54 -27.33 12.50
C LYS A 130 15.24 -28.05 12.79
N LYS A 131 15.33 -29.17 13.51
CA LYS A 131 14.18 -29.92 14.02
C LYS A 131 13.19 -28.92 14.63
N VAL A 132 11.99 -28.86 14.06
CA VAL A 132 10.95 -27.90 14.46
C VAL A 132 10.60 -28.18 15.91
N VAL A 133 11.16 -27.40 16.84
CA VAL A 133 10.72 -27.40 18.23
C VAL A 133 9.34 -26.77 18.23
N SER A 134 8.32 -27.59 18.49
CA SER A 134 6.92 -27.19 18.57
C SER A 134 6.75 -26.09 19.63
N LEU A 135 6.61 -24.85 19.18
CA LEU A 135 6.16 -23.73 20.00
C LEU A 135 4.71 -24.03 20.42
N LYS A 136 4.53 -24.52 21.65
CA LYS A 136 3.24 -24.53 22.33
C LYS A 136 2.77 -23.09 22.44
N ILE A 137 1.91 -22.68 21.51
CA ILE A 137 1.09 -21.48 21.67
C ILE A 137 0.17 -21.79 22.86
N GLY A 138 0.43 -21.11 23.97
CA GLY A 138 -0.31 -21.27 25.21
C GLY A 138 -1.81 -21.13 24.99
N THR A 139 -2.50 -22.26 25.20
CA THR A 139 -3.79 -22.38 25.88
C THR A 139 -4.77 -21.22 25.69
N LEU A 140 -5.72 -21.43 24.78
CA LEU A 140 -7.12 -21.04 24.95
C LEU A 140 -7.54 -21.25 26.42
N LYS A 141 -7.73 -20.16 27.15
CA LYS A 141 -8.39 -20.19 28.46
C LYS A 141 -9.87 -20.47 28.21
N SER A 142 -10.25 -21.74 28.38
CA SER A 142 -11.62 -22.21 28.40
C SER A 142 -12.41 -21.53 29.52
N ARG A 143 -13.60 -21.09 29.12
CA ARG A 143 -14.76 -20.67 29.90
C ARG A 143 -15.02 -21.62 31.10
N PRO A 144 -15.19 -21.13 32.33
CA PRO A 144 -15.85 -21.90 33.37
C PRO A 144 -17.38 -21.74 33.23
N THR A 145 -18.05 -22.85 32.98
CA THR A 145 -19.46 -23.09 33.29
C THR A 145 -19.58 -23.56 34.74
N GLY A 146 -20.53 -23.01 35.48
CA GLY A 146 -20.93 -23.39 36.84
C GLY A 146 -21.45 -22.15 37.57
N HIS A 147 -22.66 -22.07 38.11
CA HIS A 147 -23.71 -23.04 38.42
C HIS A 147 -25.07 -22.40 38.14
#